data_AF-A0A086CFC7-F1
#
_entry.id   AF-A0A086CFC7-F1
#
_cell.length_a   1.000
_cell.length_b   1.000
_cell.length_c   1.000
_cell.angle_alpha   90.00
_cell.angle_beta   90.00
_cell.angle_gamma   90.00
#
_symmetry.space_group_name_H-M   'P 1'
#
loop_
_entity.id
_entity.type
_entity.pdbx_description
1 polymer ?
#
loop_
_entity_poly.entity_id
_entity_poly.type
_entity_poly.pdbx_seq_one_letter_code
_entity_poly.pdbx_strand_id
1 'polypeptide(L)' 'MNNICRVCDSTDLELAIDLGHQPWCNNFLDIQSIGKEPFYPLRVLYCH' A
#
# COMPACT_ATOMS: atom_id res chain seq x y z
N MET A 1 -12.71 4.78 2.22
CA MET A 1 -12.29 4.26 0.90
C MET A 1 -13.24 3.15 0.55
N ASN A 2 -13.84 3.19 -0.63
CA ASN A 2 -14.70 2.10 -1.09
C ASN A 2 -13.77 1.05 -1.71
N ASN A 3 -13.42 0.01 -0.94
CA ASN A 3 -12.52 -1.02 -1.42
C ASN A 3 -13.34 -2.02 -2.24
N ILE A 4 -13.32 -1.83 -3.56
CA ILE A 4 -13.91 -2.75 -4.54
C ILE A 4 -12.79 -3.54 -5.21
N CYS A 5 -13.03 -4.82 -5.50
CA CYS A 5 -12.12 -5.63 -6.30
C CYS A 5 -12.03 -5.04 -7.70
N ARG A 6 -10.80 -4.75 -8.17
CA ARG A 6 -10.57 -4.17 -9.51
C ARG A 6 -10.84 -5.12 -10.68
N VAL A 7 -11.20 -6.38 -10.40
CA VAL A 7 -11.42 -7.42 -11.41
C VAL A 7 -12.91 -7.77 -11.55
N CYS A 8 -13.62 -7.92 -10.43
CA CYS A 8 -15.02 -8.40 -10.40
C CYS A 8 -16.00 -7.44 -9.69
N ASP A 9 -15.55 -6.27 -9.25
CA ASP A 9 -16.34 -5.27 -8.51
C ASP A 9 -16.93 -5.75 -7.17
N SER A 10 -16.57 -6.96 -6.69
CA SER A 10 -16.94 -7.45 -5.37
C SER A 10 -16.43 -6.52 -4.27
N THR A 11 -17.25 -6.35 -3.23
CA THR A 11 -16.87 -5.65 -1.99
C THR A 11 -16.42 -6.62 -0.88
N ASP A 12 -16.48 -7.93 -1.13
CA ASP A 12 -16.04 -8.95 -0.17
C ASP A 12 -14.52 -9.12 -0.23
N LEU A 13 -13.84 -8.27 0.52
CA LEU A 13 -12.38 -8.19 0.59
C LEU A 13 -11.90 -8.41 2.03
N GLU A 14 -10.98 -9.35 2.21
CA GLU A 14 -10.35 -9.65 3.50
C GLU A 14 -8.92 -9.10 3.55
N LEU A 15 -8.52 -8.53 4.69
CA LEU A 15 -7.14 -8.10 4.91
C LEU A 15 -6.24 -9.32 5.13
N ALA A 16 -5.41 -9.64 4.13
CA ALA A 16 -4.47 -10.75 4.21
C ALA A 16 -3.19 -10.38 4.99
N ILE A 17 -2.66 -9.17 4.76
CA ILE A 17 -1.49 -8.65 5.47
C ILE A 17 -1.46 -7.12 5.48
N ASP A 18 -1.05 -6.54 6.62
CA ASP A 18 -0.72 -5.11 6.77
C ASP A 18 0.78 -4.99 7.07
N LEU A 19 1.50 -4.31 6.18
CA LEU A 19 2.95 -4.06 6.31
C LEU A 19 3.23 -2.65 6.88
N GLY A 20 2.21 -1.93 7.32
CA GLY A 20 2.31 -0.59 7.89
C GLY A 20 2.59 0.48 6.84
N HIS A 21 3.23 1.56 7.27
CA HIS A 21 3.63 2.66 6.40
C HIS A 21 5.01 2.37 5.81
N GLN A 22 5.09 2.35 4.48
CA GLN A 22 6.31 2.04 3.74
C GLN A 22 6.69 3.20 2.81
N PRO A 23 7.99 3.46 2.60
CA PRO A 23 8.43 4.39 1.58
C PRO A 23 8.29 3.75 0.20
N TRP A 24 8.38 4.58 -0.84
CA TRP A 24 8.41 4.04 -2.20
C TRP A 24 9.69 3.24 -2.46
N CYS A 25 9.53 1.92 -2.64
CA CYS A 25 10.63 0.95 -2.72
C CYS A 25 11.77 1.29 -3.70
N ASN A 26 11.46 1.88 -4.86
CA ASN A 26 12.45 2.20 -5.89
C ASN A 26 12.77 3.71 -5.96
N ASN A 27 12.42 4.48 -4.94
CA ASN A 27 12.76 5.89 -4.85
C ASN A 27 14.11 6.08 -4.15
N PHE A 28 15.20 5.83 -4.87
CA PHE A 28 16.56 6.09 -4.37
C PHE A 28 16.72 7.57 -4.01
N LEU A 29 17.43 7.83 -2.91
CA LEU A 29 17.52 9.17 -2.32
C LEU A 29 18.94 9.73 -2.40
N ASP A 30 19.01 11.05 -2.51
CA ASP A 30 20.23 11.77 -2.13
C ASP A 30 20.32 11.91 -0.60
N ILE A 31 21.51 12.29 -0.12
CA ILE A 31 21.78 12.42 1.31
C ILE A 31 20.92 13.48 2.00
N GLN A 32 20.42 14.49 1.27
CA GLN A 32 19.61 15.59 1.82
C GLN A 32 18.14 15.19 2.01
N SER A 33 17.74 14.08 1.39
CA SER A 33 16.37 13.57 1.34
C SER A 33 16.11 12.41 2.31
N ILE A 34 17.15 11.88 2.95
CA ILE A 34 17.04 10.84 3.99
C ILE A 34 16.15 11.35 5.14
N GLY A 35 15.17 10.55 5.55
CA GLY A 35 14.21 10.89 6.62
C GLY A 35 13.09 11.84 6.19
N LYS A 36 13.02 12.20 4.91
CA LYS A 36 11.96 13.05 4.31
C LYS A 36 11.16 12.29 3.26
N GLU A 37 11.27 10.97 3.24
CA GLU A 37 10.59 10.11 2.29
C GLU A 37 9.08 10.20 2.47
N PRO A 38 8.29 10.22 1.39
CA PRO A 38 6.86 10.02 1.50
C PRO A 38 6.58 8.56 1.87
N PHE A 39 5.73 8.35 2.87
CA PHE A 39 5.25 7.04 3.28
C PHE A 39 3.78 6.84 2.91
N TYR A 40 3.40 5.60 2.62
CA TYR A 40 2.02 5.22 2.37
C TYR A 40 1.69 3.88 3.03
N PRO A 41 0.41 3.64 3.39
CA PRO A 41 0.02 2.34 3.93
C PRO A 41 0.12 1.26 2.87
N LEU A 42 0.88 0.20 3.15
CA LEU A 42 1.00 -0.98 2.29
C LEU A 42 0.18 -2.14 2.88
N ARG A 43 -0.97 -2.40 2.28
CA ARG A 43 -1.89 -3.47 2.69
C ARG A 43 -2.26 -4.33 1.49
N VAL A 44 -2.35 -5.63 1.72
CA VAL A 44 -2.81 -6.59 0.70
C VAL A 44 -4.17 -7.12 1.13
N LEU A 45 -5.12 -7.05 0.20
CA LEU A 45 -6.47 -7.58 0.35
C LEU A 45 -6.66 -8.79 -0.55
N TYR A 46 -7.39 -9.79 -0.08
CA TYR A 46 -7.83 -10.94 -0.85
C TYR A 46 -9.32 -10.80 -1.18
N CYS A 47 -9.71 -11.12 -2.41
CA CYS A 47 -11.12 -11.15 -2.84
C CYS A 47 -11.62 -12.59 -2.81
N HIS A 48 -12.77 -12.82 -2.20
CA HIS A 48 -13.47 -14.11 -2.20
C HIS A 48 -14.27 -14.35 -3.49
#